data_AF-A0A5A9PD07-F1
#
_entry.id   AF-A0A5A9PD07-F1
#
_cell.length_a   1.000
_cell.length_b   1.000
_cell.length_c   1.000
_cell.angle_alpha   90.00
_cell.angle_beta   90.00
_cell.angle_gamma   90.00
#
_symmetry.space_group_name_H-M   'P 1'
#
loop_
_entity.id
_entity.type
_entity.pdbx_description
1 polymer ?
#
loop_
_entity_poly.entity_id
_entity_poly.type
_entity_poly.pdbx_seq_one_letter_code
_entity_poly.pdbx_strand_id
1 'polypeptide(L)'
;MGDWWSPAMMPDPAHDTKDLSSISGISMSPSRQNSHPSLHSTMTLPKTSYSVLSAFCTEDNVSQCIVYINQELCSLGLSGVGLECVSDGLSSVPVLNLLYELLQLQKRSQRGLQELENQQLKNNSDLEHLQHSNSRLKDQLEHTRRENSGLHEGERRLQLKIKTLQNCLKSEKDEVQKLQSIISSRATQYNHDTKRKERECTKLKERLNQLLMDNRDKKLTIEVSNYVGRSDGKRGLWKTGKMEARHEGEMYKALLSDYESRQRSLMLENSELKKVLQHMKKDMISILSPKKTCLKTEQTDDSLEQVGSEGEEEAAESSREMLEQSCEQAREQLTNSIRLQWRKLKSHMERLDSQASLVACQEREGEDQISRREHEDEIQIMRLEVQQCKDFIHMQQQLLQQQLNSPCDDETAALLNDCYTLEEKERLKEEWRLFNEQKKNFEKERKNFTEAAIRLGHERKAFEDDHAAWLKTQFLNMTPFVDRKRPALPESECASSASTEPEAKIQSTPPLLTKSQSHTAFSTPKAAPVKMPSTADLYRSLRLIPDSRGHSRRQSGETVRSRLRNGSVDCSVFSLVRDENSPI
;
A
#
# COMPACT_ATOMS: atom_id res chain seq x y z
N MET A 1 24.88 -3.67 -52.62
CA MET A 1 26.04 -2.77 -52.51
C MET A 1 25.61 -1.58 -51.69
N GLY A 2 26.29 -1.33 -50.57
CA GLY A 2 26.08 -0.21 -49.66
C GLY A 2 24.71 -0.05 -48.96
N ASP A 3 24.60 0.75 -47.91
CA ASP A 3 25.61 0.98 -46.85
C ASP A 3 24.97 1.55 -45.56
N TRP A 4 25.25 0.89 -44.43
CA TRP A 4 25.26 1.45 -43.06
C TRP A 4 23.92 1.97 -42.49
N TRP A 5 24.00 2.76 -41.41
CA TRP A 5 22.97 3.17 -40.43
C TRP A 5 22.66 2.18 -39.29
N SER A 6 23.58 2.14 -38.32
CA SER A 6 23.33 1.62 -36.97
C SER A 6 22.36 2.52 -36.20
N PRO A 7 21.48 1.98 -35.32
CA PRO A 7 20.65 2.80 -34.43
C PRO A 7 21.49 3.60 -33.44
N ALA A 8 21.07 4.84 -33.16
CA ALA A 8 21.69 5.65 -32.11
C ALA A 8 21.44 5.04 -30.72
N MET A 9 22.48 4.97 -29.88
CA MET A 9 22.31 4.66 -28.46
C MET A 9 21.85 5.91 -27.71
N MET A 10 20.89 5.74 -26.80
CA MET A 10 20.50 6.78 -25.86
C MET A 10 21.66 7.08 -24.90
N PRO A 11 21.97 8.35 -24.57
CA PRO A 11 22.96 8.69 -23.56
C PRO A 11 22.56 8.24 -22.15
N ASP A 12 23.57 7.96 -21.32
CA ASP A 12 23.40 7.68 -19.88
C ASP A 12 23.02 8.97 -19.12
N PRO A 13 22.04 8.96 -18.20
CA PRO A 13 21.65 10.13 -17.41
C PRO A 13 22.63 10.38 -16.25
N ALA A 14 23.89 10.66 -16.59
CA ALA A 14 25.00 10.88 -15.64
C ALA A 14 25.68 12.26 -15.77
N HIS A 15 25.34 13.04 -16.81
CA HIS A 15 25.91 14.37 -17.08
C HIS A 15 24.83 15.38 -17.49
N ASP A 16 24.06 15.88 -16.51
CA ASP A 16 23.23 17.09 -16.67
C ASP A 16 23.02 17.84 -15.33
N THR A 17 24.05 17.89 -14.48
CA THR A 17 24.04 18.57 -13.18
C THR A 17 24.83 19.88 -13.16
N LYS A 18 25.18 20.43 -14.33
CA LYS A 18 26.13 21.56 -14.44
C LYS A 18 25.49 22.92 -14.74
N ASP A 19 24.42 22.95 -15.53
CA ASP A 19 23.91 24.20 -16.11
C ASP A 19 22.80 24.88 -15.28
N LEU A 20 22.28 24.22 -14.24
CA LEU A 20 21.36 24.83 -13.25
C LEU A 20 22.06 25.62 -12.14
N SER A 21 23.40 25.66 -12.12
CA SER A 21 24.18 26.39 -11.11
C SER A 21 24.31 27.90 -11.39
N SER A 22 24.01 28.34 -12.62
CA SER A 22 24.33 29.68 -13.13
C SER A 22 23.45 30.84 -12.62
N ILE A 23 22.36 30.57 -11.88
CA ILE A 23 21.53 31.62 -11.24
C ILE A 23 21.92 31.79 -9.76
N SER A 24 23.24 31.79 -9.49
CA SER A 24 23.85 31.95 -8.16
C SER A 24 24.65 33.25 -8.05
N GLY A 25 24.20 34.32 -8.72
CA GLY A 25 24.97 35.55 -8.93
C GLY A 25 24.33 36.87 -8.45
N ILE A 26 23.05 36.89 -8.08
CA ILE A 26 22.39 38.13 -7.63
C ILE A 26 22.57 38.28 -6.12
N SER A 27 23.77 38.70 -5.72
CA SER A 27 24.05 39.21 -4.38
C SER A 27 23.35 40.57 -4.19
N MET A 28 22.05 40.55 -3.91
CA MET A 28 21.40 41.70 -3.30
C MET A 28 22.04 41.91 -1.92
N SER A 29 22.88 42.94 -1.82
CA SER A 29 23.54 43.36 -0.59
C SER A 29 22.54 43.38 0.57
N PRO A 30 22.93 42.98 1.80
CA PRO A 30 22.07 43.13 2.95
C PRO A 30 21.76 44.62 3.09
N SER A 31 20.54 45.00 2.71
CA SER A 31 20.07 46.37 2.84
C SER A 31 20.09 46.68 4.32
N ARG A 32 21.08 47.48 4.73
CA ARG A 32 21.26 47.82 6.15
C ARG A 32 19.94 48.34 6.66
N GLN A 33 19.56 47.94 7.86
CA GLN A 33 18.44 48.57 8.58
C GLN A 33 18.80 50.04 8.77
N ASN A 34 18.44 50.84 7.77
CA ASN A 34 18.73 52.25 7.74
C ASN A 34 17.60 52.95 8.49
N SER A 35 17.52 52.61 9.79
CA SER A 35 16.79 53.32 10.80
C SER A 35 17.47 54.67 11.03
N HIS A 36 17.52 55.49 9.97
CA HIS A 36 17.62 56.91 10.11
C HIS A 36 16.46 57.32 11.02
N PRO A 37 16.71 57.93 12.19
CA PRO A 37 15.63 58.60 12.89
C PRO A 37 15.06 59.61 11.91
N SER A 38 13.73 59.61 11.72
CA SER A 38 13.10 60.61 10.89
C SER A 38 13.30 61.97 11.57
N LEU A 39 14.31 62.70 11.09
CA LEU A 39 14.46 64.13 11.33
C LEU A 39 13.33 64.83 10.57
N HIS A 40 12.10 64.64 11.06
CA HIS A 40 11.02 65.57 10.89
C HIS A 40 11.50 66.89 11.48
N SER A 41 12.21 67.66 10.65
CA SER A 41 12.55 69.04 10.90
C SER A 41 11.26 69.84 10.81
N THR A 42 10.39 69.66 11.81
CA THR A 42 9.26 70.53 12.07
C THR A 42 9.86 71.89 12.40
N MET A 43 10.03 72.68 11.35
CA MET A 43 10.18 74.13 11.39
C MET A 43 8.90 74.72 11.98
N THR A 44 8.75 74.50 13.28
CA THR A 44 7.75 75.12 14.14
C THR A 44 8.01 76.60 14.05
N LEU A 45 7.16 77.28 13.27
CA LEU A 45 7.33 78.69 12.93
C LEU A 45 7.53 79.46 14.24
N PRO A 46 8.68 80.12 14.47
CA PRO A 46 8.94 80.78 15.74
C PRO A 46 7.83 81.79 16.00
N LYS A 47 7.15 81.70 17.16
CA LYS A 47 6.19 82.73 17.56
C LYS A 47 6.94 84.04 17.69
N THR A 48 6.73 84.95 16.73
CA THR A 48 7.58 86.13 16.53
C THR A 48 7.33 87.21 17.58
N SER A 49 7.87 87.02 18.78
CA SER A 49 8.11 88.12 19.72
C SER A 49 9.25 88.99 19.16
N TYR A 50 8.89 90.11 18.53
CA TYR A 50 9.86 91.06 17.99
C TYR A 50 10.74 91.63 19.12
N SER A 51 12.04 91.33 19.10
CA SER A 51 13.02 91.89 20.01
C SER A 51 13.74 93.06 19.35
N VAL A 52 13.62 94.26 19.93
CA VAL A 52 14.31 95.47 19.45
C VAL A 52 15.84 95.30 19.47
N LEU A 53 16.35 94.46 20.39
CA LEU A 53 17.78 94.14 20.52
C LEU A 53 18.32 93.23 19.40
N SER A 54 17.47 92.76 18.48
CA SER A 54 17.86 91.98 17.31
C SER A 54 17.23 92.53 16.02
N ALA A 55 17.09 93.84 15.91
CA ALA A 55 16.61 94.50 14.70
C ALA A 55 17.63 94.31 13.55
N PHE A 56 17.15 93.87 12.38
CA PHE A 56 17.98 93.69 11.19
C PHE A 56 18.55 95.01 10.65
N CYS A 57 17.77 96.09 10.75
CA CYS A 57 18.12 97.42 10.26
C CYS A 57 18.15 98.42 11.43
N THR A 58 19.20 99.25 11.48
CA THR A 58 19.40 100.39 12.37
C THR A 58 19.87 101.59 11.54
N GLU A 59 19.83 102.81 12.10
CA GLU A 59 20.20 104.03 11.36
C GLU A 59 21.64 104.00 10.82
N ASP A 60 22.57 103.35 11.53
CA ASP A 60 23.97 103.20 11.11
C ASP A 60 24.19 102.22 9.95
N ASN A 61 23.27 101.27 9.72
CA ASN A 61 23.47 100.15 8.78
C ASN A 61 22.55 100.15 7.55
N VAL A 62 21.59 101.09 7.46
CA VAL A 62 20.54 101.14 6.41
C VAL A 62 21.07 100.89 5.00
N SER A 63 22.15 101.57 4.61
CA SER A 63 22.75 101.46 3.26
C SER A 63 23.25 100.04 2.96
N GLN A 64 23.78 99.32 3.96
CA GLN A 64 24.22 97.93 3.81
C GLN A 64 23.01 96.98 3.74
N CYS A 65 22.00 97.23 4.57
CA CYS A 65 20.74 96.49 4.56
C CYS A 65 19.99 96.62 3.22
N ILE A 66 19.97 97.80 2.60
CA ILE A 66 19.38 98.01 1.26
C ILE A 66 20.12 97.20 0.19
N VAL A 67 21.45 97.21 0.20
CA VAL A 67 22.26 96.42 -0.75
C VAL A 67 22.03 94.92 -0.56
N TYR A 68 22.03 94.44 0.68
CA TYR A 68 21.76 93.03 0.98
C TYR A 68 20.33 92.60 0.56
N ILE A 69 19.32 93.40 0.90
CA ILE A 69 17.93 93.15 0.48
C ILE A 69 17.85 93.10 -1.05
N ASN A 70 18.40 94.08 -1.77
CA ASN A 70 18.37 94.07 -3.23
C ASN A 70 19.17 92.91 -3.87
N GLN A 71 20.22 92.41 -3.21
CA GLN A 71 20.91 91.19 -3.62
C GLN A 71 20.02 89.94 -3.46
N GLU A 72 19.32 89.79 -2.33
CA GLU A 72 18.44 88.63 -2.10
C GLU A 72 17.12 88.70 -2.88
N LEU A 73 16.61 89.90 -3.19
CA LEU A 73 15.50 90.06 -4.13
C LEU A 73 15.89 89.54 -5.51
N CYS A 74 17.07 89.94 -6.00
CA CYS A 74 17.62 89.43 -7.25
C CYS A 74 17.91 87.92 -7.19
N SER A 75 18.35 87.36 -6.04
CA SER A 75 18.55 85.91 -5.87
C SER A 75 17.23 85.13 -5.95
N LEU A 76 16.13 85.72 -5.48
CA LEU A 76 14.75 85.23 -5.60
C LEU A 76 14.08 85.56 -6.96
N GLY A 77 14.79 86.19 -7.90
CA GLY A 77 14.27 86.56 -9.23
C GLY A 77 13.29 87.74 -9.23
N LEU A 78 13.23 88.52 -8.15
CA LEU A 78 12.43 89.74 -8.04
C LEU A 78 13.27 90.96 -8.43
N SER A 79 12.66 91.94 -9.11
CA SER A 79 13.32 93.22 -9.40
C SER A 79 13.62 93.96 -8.11
N GLY A 80 14.90 94.13 -7.79
CA GLY A 80 15.35 94.96 -6.67
C GLY A 80 14.76 96.37 -6.78
N VAL A 81 14.12 96.84 -5.71
CA VAL A 81 13.55 98.19 -5.69
C VAL A 81 14.68 99.20 -5.57
N GLY A 82 14.74 100.14 -6.51
CA GLY A 82 15.59 101.32 -6.42
C GLY A 82 15.14 102.18 -5.23
N LEU A 83 15.63 101.83 -4.04
CA LEU A 83 15.33 102.51 -2.77
C LEU A 83 16.17 103.80 -2.63
N GLU A 84 16.33 104.53 -3.73
CA GLU A 84 17.02 105.80 -3.78
C GLU A 84 16.19 106.83 -3.02
N CYS A 85 16.72 107.25 -1.87
CA CYS A 85 16.08 108.24 -1.00
C CYS A 85 16.27 109.65 -1.60
N VAL A 86 15.55 109.92 -2.69
CA VAL A 86 15.35 111.29 -3.20
C VAL A 86 14.58 112.08 -2.13
N SER A 87 14.92 113.35 -1.96
CA SER A 87 14.71 114.15 -0.73
C SER A 87 13.25 114.43 -0.29
N ASP A 88 12.25 113.77 -0.84
CA ASP A 88 10.82 113.94 -0.50
C ASP A 88 10.09 112.59 -0.34
N GLY A 89 10.66 111.74 0.52
CA GLY A 89 10.01 110.53 1.04
C GLY A 89 10.22 109.24 0.22
N LEU A 90 10.28 108.11 0.94
CA LEU A 90 10.26 106.78 0.30
C LEU A 90 8.88 106.51 -0.30
N SER A 91 8.83 106.27 -1.61
CA SER A 91 7.60 105.85 -2.28
C SER A 91 7.14 104.49 -1.74
N SER A 92 6.00 104.47 -1.06
CA SER A 92 5.46 103.28 -0.40
C SER A 92 4.94 102.22 -1.38
N VAL A 93 4.53 102.62 -2.58
CA VAL A 93 3.87 101.73 -3.56
C VAL A 93 4.82 100.65 -4.11
N PRO A 94 6.05 100.94 -4.57
CA PRO A 94 7.02 99.90 -4.92
C PRO A 94 7.32 98.93 -3.77
N VAL A 95 7.45 99.43 -2.54
CA VAL A 95 7.77 98.62 -1.35
C VAL A 95 6.61 97.70 -0.98
N LEU A 96 5.37 98.18 -1.04
CA LEU A 96 4.17 97.37 -0.79
C LEU A 96 3.95 96.30 -1.87
N ASN A 97 4.19 96.62 -3.14
CA ASN A 97 4.10 95.65 -4.24
C ASN A 97 5.20 94.57 -4.13
N LEU A 98 6.42 94.96 -3.76
CA LEU A 98 7.52 94.05 -3.50
C LEU A 98 7.21 93.10 -2.32
N LEU A 99 6.72 93.65 -1.21
CA LEU A 99 6.29 92.87 -0.04
C LEU A 99 5.15 91.92 -0.39
N TYR A 100 4.22 92.34 -1.27
CA TYR A 100 3.15 91.48 -1.76
C TYR A 100 3.70 90.31 -2.60
N GLU A 101 4.61 90.52 -3.55
CA GLU A 101 5.21 89.41 -4.31
C GLU A 101 6.10 88.51 -3.44
N LEU A 102 6.83 89.04 -2.45
CA LEU A 102 7.52 88.22 -1.45
C LEU A 102 6.53 87.32 -0.67
N LEU A 103 5.40 87.86 -0.20
CA LEU A 103 4.36 87.11 0.49
C LEU A 103 3.68 86.08 -0.44
N GLN A 104 3.54 86.37 -1.74
CA GLN A 104 3.01 85.40 -2.71
C GLN A 104 4.05 84.32 -3.05
N LEU A 105 5.33 84.66 -3.17
CA LEU A 105 6.43 83.71 -3.38
C LEU A 105 6.57 82.76 -2.18
N GLN A 106 6.53 83.29 -0.95
CA GLN A 106 6.50 82.49 0.28
C GLN A 106 5.29 81.53 0.28
N LYS A 107 4.08 82.02 -0.02
CA LYS A 107 2.86 81.19 -0.08
C LYS A 107 2.89 80.15 -1.22
N ARG A 108 3.52 80.45 -2.36
CA ARG A 108 3.76 79.49 -3.47
C ARG A 108 4.74 78.40 -3.02
N SER A 109 5.88 78.80 -2.45
CA SER A 109 6.93 77.91 -1.94
C SER A 109 6.40 76.97 -0.84
N GLN A 110 5.69 77.50 0.16
CA GLN A 110 5.13 76.72 1.26
C GLN A 110 4.09 75.68 0.78
N ARG A 111 3.27 76.00 -0.24
CA ARG A 111 2.39 75.01 -0.87
C ARG A 111 3.16 73.94 -1.65
N GLY A 112 4.26 74.32 -2.32
CA GLY A 112 5.13 73.37 -3.02
C GLY A 112 5.82 72.38 -2.08
N LEU A 113 6.32 72.88 -0.94
CA LEU A 113 6.86 72.04 0.14
C LEU A 113 5.80 71.10 0.71
N GLN A 114 4.61 71.60 1.00
CA GLN A 114 3.53 70.78 1.55
C GLN A 114 3.06 69.68 0.57
N GLU A 115 3.01 69.94 -0.74
CA GLU A 115 2.68 68.89 -1.71
C GLU A 115 3.83 67.89 -1.89
N LEU A 116 5.09 68.32 -1.74
CA LEU A 116 6.23 67.41 -1.75
C LEU A 116 6.25 66.50 -0.52
N GLU A 117 5.91 67.01 0.68
CA GLU A 117 5.70 66.21 1.89
C GLU A 117 4.52 65.23 1.72
N ASN A 118 3.38 65.70 1.19
CA ASN A 118 2.24 64.84 0.86
C ASN A 118 2.65 63.71 -0.10
N GLN A 119 3.44 64.02 -1.13
CA GLN A 119 3.89 63.02 -2.10
C GLN A 119 4.94 62.06 -1.51
N GLN A 120 5.82 62.54 -0.61
CA GLN A 120 6.72 61.68 0.14
C GLN A 120 5.94 60.66 0.99
N LEU A 121 4.89 61.09 1.69
CA LEU A 121 4.05 60.21 2.51
C LEU A 121 3.33 59.15 1.67
N LYS A 122 2.77 59.53 0.52
CA LYS A 122 2.20 58.57 -0.46
C LYS A 122 3.25 57.55 -0.91
N ASN A 123 4.39 58.02 -1.41
CA ASN A 123 5.48 57.17 -1.90
C ASN A 123 6.02 56.22 -0.82
N ASN A 124 6.09 56.64 0.44
CA ASN A 124 6.49 55.79 1.56
C ASN A 124 5.45 54.69 1.81
N SER A 125 4.15 55.01 1.82
CA SER A 125 3.08 54.01 1.97
C SER A 125 3.08 52.99 0.83
N ASP A 126 3.27 53.44 -0.41
CA ASP A 126 3.38 52.56 -1.58
C ASP A 126 4.61 51.64 -1.49
N LEU A 127 5.75 52.18 -1.04
CA LEU A 127 6.97 51.41 -0.80
C LEU A 127 6.79 50.38 0.30
N GLU A 128 6.13 50.72 1.41
CA GLU A 128 5.80 49.78 2.49
C GLU A 128 4.84 48.67 1.99
N HIS A 129 3.79 49.00 1.24
CA HIS A 129 2.89 48.00 0.66
C HIS A 129 3.62 47.06 -0.31
N LEU A 130 4.51 47.59 -1.16
CA LEU A 130 5.36 46.78 -2.04
C LEU A 130 6.32 45.88 -1.26
N GLN A 131 6.93 46.37 -0.18
CA GLN A 131 7.80 45.57 0.69
C GLN A 131 7.03 44.42 1.37
N HIS A 132 5.87 44.69 1.95
CA HIS A 132 5.02 43.65 2.57
C HIS A 132 4.57 42.59 1.56
N SER A 133 4.16 43.02 0.36
CA SER A 133 3.79 42.11 -0.73
C SER A 133 4.99 41.25 -1.19
N ASN A 134 6.17 41.87 -1.33
CA ASN A 134 7.39 41.18 -1.75
C ASN A 134 7.87 40.14 -0.72
N SER A 135 7.77 40.44 0.59
CA SER A 135 8.05 39.46 1.66
C SER A 135 7.08 38.28 1.62
N ARG A 136 5.76 38.53 1.54
CA ARG A 136 4.75 37.46 1.44
C ARG A 136 4.98 36.55 0.22
N LEU A 137 5.35 37.12 -0.92
CA LEU A 137 5.66 36.36 -2.14
C LEU A 137 6.95 35.52 -1.99
N LYS A 138 7.96 36.02 -1.25
CA LYS A 138 9.16 35.22 -0.90
C LYS A 138 8.81 34.06 0.02
N ASP A 139 7.99 34.28 1.04
CA ASP A 139 7.56 33.22 1.97
C ASP A 139 6.81 32.09 1.23
N GLN A 140 5.93 32.46 0.28
CA GLN A 140 5.22 31.53 -0.60
C GLN A 140 6.17 30.80 -1.57
N LEU A 141 7.15 31.50 -2.16
CA LEU A 141 8.17 30.90 -3.03
C LEU A 141 9.06 29.90 -2.27
N GLU A 142 9.45 30.22 -1.04
CA GLU A 142 10.21 29.26 -0.21
C GLU A 142 9.33 28.08 0.24
N HIS A 143 8.07 28.31 0.60
CA HIS A 143 7.14 27.25 0.99
C HIS A 143 6.96 26.23 -0.13
N THR A 144 6.61 26.69 -1.33
CA THR A 144 6.45 25.84 -2.52
C THR A 144 7.76 25.18 -2.93
N ARG A 145 8.91 25.85 -2.76
CA ARG A 145 10.24 25.23 -2.98
C ARG A 145 10.52 24.10 -1.98
N ARG A 146 10.15 24.24 -0.71
CA ARG A 146 10.30 23.20 0.32
C ARG A 146 9.40 22.00 0.03
N GLU A 147 8.15 22.23 -0.35
CA GLU A 147 7.20 21.18 -0.76
C GLU A 147 7.66 20.43 -2.00
N ASN A 148 8.07 21.14 -3.05
CA ASN A 148 8.57 20.55 -4.29
C ASN A 148 9.84 19.70 -4.05
N SER A 149 10.70 20.14 -3.13
CA SER A 149 11.86 19.34 -2.68
C SER A 149 11.44 18.04 -1.96
N GLY A 150 10.35 18.08 -1.18
CA GLY A 150 9.75 16.90 -0.55
C GLY A 150 9.13 15.94 -1.57
N LEU A 151 8.44 16.47 -2.59
CA LEU A 151 7.88 15.69 -3.69
C LEU A 151 8.97 14.97 -4.50
N HIS A 152 10.07 15.64 -4.84
CA HIS A 152 11.21 15.04 -5.54
C HIS A 152 11.84 13.87 -4.76
N GLU A 153 12.02 14.00 -3.44
CA GLU A 153 12.53 12.89 -2.61
C GLU A 153 11.50 11.75 -2.47
N GLY A 154 10.20 12.07 -2.46
CA GLY A 154 9.12 11.09 -2.54
C GLY A 154 9.15 10.30 -3.85
N GLU A 155 9.28 10.99 -4.98
CA GLU A 155 9.40 10.39 -6.31
C GLU A 155 10.65 9.49 -6.40
N ARG A 156 11.81 9.99 -5.97
CA ARG A 156 13.08 9.22 -5.95
C ARG A 156 12.94 7.91 -5.16
N ARG A 157 12.21 7.91 -4.04
CA ARG A 157 11.90 6.69 -3.26
C ARG A 157 10.99 5.73 -4.02
N LEU A 158 9.98 6.23 -4.72
CA LEU A 158 9.10 5.43 -5.57
C LEU A 158 9.85 4.83 -6.78
N GLN A 159 10.69 5.61 -7.46
CA GLN A 159 11.56 5.14 -8.54
C GLN A 159 12.48 4.00 -8.07
N LEU A 160 13.11 4.15 -6.89
CA LEU A 160 13.95 3.09 -6.30
C LEU A 160 13.14 1.82 -5.96
N LYS A 161 11.92 1.97 -5.42
CA LYS A 161 11.01 0.84 -5.15
C LYS A 161 10.60 0.14 -6.44
N ILE A 162 10.26 0.88 -7.50
CA ILE A 162 9.93 0.35 -8.83
C ILE A 162 11.13 -0.42 -9.40
N LYS A 163 12.33 0.16 -9.39
CA LYS A 163 13.57 -0.49 -9.88
C LYS A 163 13.88 -1.78 -9.12
N THR A 164 13.62 -1.82 -7.82
CA THR A 164 13.78 -3.02 -6.99
C THR A 164 12.76 -4.10 -7.38
N LEU A 165 11.48 -3.75 -7.51
CA LEU A 165 10.42 -4.68 -7.93
C LEU A 165 10.61 -5.20 -9.36
N GLN A 166 11.13 -4.36 -10.28
CA GLN A 166 11.51 -4.78 -11.63
C GLN A 166 12.64 -5.83 -11.62
N ASN A 167 13.65 -5.66 -10.76
CA ASN A 167 14.72 -6.64 -10.60
C ASN A 167 14.19 -7.97 -10.04
N CYS A 168 13.34 -7.94 -9.01
CA CYS A 168 12.70 -9.15 -8.47
C CYS A 168 11.82 -9.84 -9.52
N LEU A 169 10.99 -9.08 -10.26
CA LEU A 169 10.16 -9.63 -11.34
C LEU A 169 11.01 -10.25 -12.46
N LYS A 170 12.22 -9.74 -12.70
CA LYS A 170 13.17 -10.35 -13.63
C LYS A 170 13.72 -11.68 -13.09
N SER A 171 14.21 -11.72 -11.85
CA SER A 171 14.74 -12.97 -11.28
C SER A 171 13.68 -14.09 -11.20
N GLU A 172 12.43 -13.74 -10.86
CA GLU A 172 11.33 -14.72 -10.87
C GLU A 172 11.02 -15.23 -12.29
N LYS A 173 11.05 -14.36 -13.31
CA LYS A 173 10.88 -14.78 -14.72
C LYS A 173 12.03 -15.70 -15.17
N ASP A 174 13.27 -15.35 -14.83
CA ASP A 174 14.45 -16.15 -15.18
C ASP A 174 14.40 -17.53 -14.50
N GLU A 175 13.91 -17.63 -13.25
CA GLU A 175 13.73 -18.91 -12.55
C GLU A 175 12.54 -19.73 -13.09
N VAL A 176 11.40 -19.10 -13.38
CA VAL A 176 10.27 -19.76 -14.06
C VAL A 176 10.71 -20.32 -15.42
N GLN A 177 11.57 -19.62 -16.16
CA GLN A 177 12.12 -20.11 -17.43
C GLN A 177 13.05 -21.32 -17.24
N LYS A 178 13.89 -21.35 -16.19
CA LYS A 178 14.68 -22.54 -15.83
C LYS A 178 13.78 -23.72 -15.46
N LEU A 179 12.80 -23.50 -14.60
CA LEU A 179 11.86 -24.55 -14.16
C LEU A 179 11.06 -25.11 -15.34
N GLN A 180 10.61 -24.27 -16.28
CA GLN A 180 9.95 -24.71 -17.51
C GLN A 180 10.88 -25.56 -18.40
N SER A 181 12.17 -25.22 -18.48
CA SER A 181 13.17 -26.03 -19.18
C SER A 181 13.42 -27.40 -18.50
N ILE A 182 13.44 -27.42 -17.16
CA ILE A 182 13.55 -28.66 -16.36
C ILE A 182 12.30 -29.54 -16.52
N ILE A 183 11.10 -28.94 -16.55
CA ILE A 183 9.84 -29.66 -16.79
C ILE A 183 9.81 -30.24 -18.21
N SER A 184 10.20 -29.46 -19.22
CA SER A 184 10.27 -29.90 -20.62
C SER A 184 11.24 -31.06 -20.83
N SER A 185 12.47 -30.95 -20.29
CA SER A 185 13.48 -32.01 -20.38
C SER A 185 13.12 -33.27 -19.58
N ARG A 186 12.44 -33.14 -18.44
CA ARG A 186 11.84 -34.30 -17.74
C ARG A 186 10.72 -34.93 -18.57
N ALA A 187 9.85 -34.13 -19.20
CA ALA A 187 8.75 -34.64 -20.02
C ALA A 187 9.26 -35.43 -21.24
N THR A 188 10.34 -34.98 -21.90
CA THR A 188 10.97 -35.77 -22.98
C THR A 188 11.63 -37.03 -22.43
N GLN A 189 12.35 -36.96 -21.30
CA GLN A 189 12.97 -38.12 -20.65
C GLN A 189 11.93 -39.20 -20.29
N TYR A 190 10.80 -38.83 -19.67
CA TYR A 190 9.71 -39.76 -19.36
C TYR A 190 9.08 -40.34 -20.64
N ASN A 191 8.87 -39.54 -21.69
CA ASN A 191 8.38 -40.05 -22.98
C ASN A 191 9.35 -41.07 -23.60
N HIS A 192 10.66 -40.88 -23.46
CA HIS A 192 11.65 -41.85 -23.95
C HIS A 192 11.66 -43.15 -23.13
N ASP A 193 11.53 -43.10 -21.80
CA ASP A 193 11.51 -44.33 -21.00
C ASP A 193 10.16 -45.06 -21.07
N THR A 194 9.02 -44.37 -21.10
CA THR A 194 7.71 -44.99 -21.39
C THR A 194 7.77 -45.74 -22.73
N LYS A 195 8.27 -45.11 -23.80
CA LYS A 195 8.46 -45.78 -25.10
C LYS A 195 9.50 -46.90 -25.07
N ARG A 196 10.43 -46.93 -24.10
CA ARG A 196 11.32 -48.09 -23.86
C ARG A 196 10.53 -49.22 -23.20
N LYS A 197 9.80 -48.94 -22.12
CA LYS A 197 8.99 -49.91 -21.36
C LYS A 197 7.85 -50.51 -22.19
N GLU A 198 7.22 -49.74 -23.07
CA GLU A 198 6.26 -50.22 -24.06
C GLU A 198 6.88 -51.29 -24.98
N ARG A 199 8.06 -51.00 -25.57
CA ARG A 199 8.76 -51.96 -26.45
C ARG A 199 9.22 -53.20 -25.68
N GLU A 200 9.66 -53.06 -24.43
CA GLU A 200 9.97 -54.21 -23.55
C GLU A 200 8.72 -55.05 -23.26
N CYS A 201 7.59 -54.40 -22.97
CA CYS A 201 6.30 -55.06 -22.73
C CYS A 201 5.79 -55.81 -23.97
N THR A 202 5.86 -55.19 -25.16
CA THR A 202 5.49 -55.84 -26.42
C THR A 202 6.37 -57.06 -26.69
N LYS A 203 7.69 -56.96 -26.53
CA LYS A 203 8.61 -58.11 -26.68
C LYS A 203 8.35 -59.23 -25.66
N LEU A 204 7.88 -58.90 -24.46
CA LEU A 204 7.46 -59.91 -23.47
C LEU A 204 6.12 -60.55 -23.82
N LYS A 205 5.16 -59.79 -24.37
CA LYS A 205 3.89 -60.32 -24.89
C LYS A 205 4.10 -61.23 -26.10
N GLU A 206 4.97 -60.84 -27.04
CA GLU A 206 5.38 -61.66 -28.19
C GLU A 206 5.97 -63.00 -27.74
N ARG A 207 6.93 -62.98 -26.79
CA ARG A 207 7.52 -64.20 -26.21
C ARG A 207 6.50 -65.06 -25.48
N LEU A 208 5.58 -64.45 -24.71
CA LEU A 208 4.52 -65.19 -24.02
C LEU A 208 3.57 -65.86 -25.03
N ASN A 209 3.17 -65.13 -26.09
CA ASN A 209 2.33 -65.68 -27.15
C ASN A 209 3.03 -66.81 -27.91
N GLN A 210 4.33 -66.67 -28.22
CA GLN A 210 5.11 -67.76 -28.82
C GLN A 210 5.13 -68.99 -27.92
N LEU A 211 5.43 -68.83 -26.63
CA LEU A 211 5.39 -69.94 -25.67
C LEU A 211 3.99 -70.58 -25.56
N LEU A 212 2.91 -69.79 -25.65
CA LEU A 212 1.54 -70.31 -25.64
C LEU A 212 1.15 -71.04 -26.94
N MET A 213 1.75 -70.70 -28.08
CA MET A 213 1.59 -71.44 -29.33
C MET A 213 2.43 -72.73 -29.32
N ASP A 214 3.72 -72.63 -28.96
CA ASP A 214 4.66 -73.76 -28.86
C ASP A 214 4.19 -74.86 -27.90
N ASN A 215 3.34 -74.53 -26.92
CA ASN A 215 2.72 -75.47 -25.97
C ASN A 215 1.32 -75.99 -26.41
N ARG A 216 0.75 -75.49 -27.51
CA ARG A 216 -0.49 -76.06 -28.10
C ARG A 216 -0.17 -77.20 -29.06
N ASP A 217 0.89 -77.06 -29.85
CA ASP A 217 1.31 -78.09 -30.80
C ASP A 217 2.05 -79.26 -30.10
N LYS A 218 2.55 -79.04 -28.88
CA LYS A 218 3.13 -80.08 -28.01
C LYS A 218 2.06 -80.65 -27.09
N LYS A 219 1.46 -81.77 -27.51
CA LYS A 219 0.48 -82.54 -26.74
C LYS A 219 0.93 -82.75 -25.28
N LEU A 220 0.06 -82.36 -24.34
CA LEU A 220 0.33 -82.26 -22.90
C LEU A 220 1.03 -83.50 -22.29
N THR A 221 2.34 -83.40 -22.11
CA THR A 221 3.13 -84.27 -21.21
C THR A 221 3.76 -83.37 -20.16
N ILE A 222 3.35 -83.53 -18.89
CA ILE A 222 3.94 -82.77 -17.77
C ILE A 222 5.25 -83.45 -17.38
N GLU A 223 6.33 -83.07 -18.06
CA GLU A 223 7.68 -83.46 -17.68
C GLU A 223 8.36 -82.27 -16.97
N VAL A 224 8.66 -82.42 -15.67
CA VAL A 224 9.28 -81.35 -14.86
C VAL A 224 10.81 -81.34 -15.07
N SER A 225 11.20 -81.30 -16.35
CA SER A 225 12.57 -81.43 -16.83
C SER A 225 13.30 -80.08 -16.83
N ASN A 226 13.45 -79.48 -15.64
CA ASN A 226 14.60 -78.66 -15.23
C ASN A 226 14.40 -78.06 -13.83
N TYR A 227 15.30 -78.39 -12.89
CA TYR A 227 15.40 -77.67 -11.62
C TYR A 227 15.90 -76.24 -11.89
N VAL A 228 15.26 -75.21 -11.32
CA VAL A 228 15.71 -73.81 -11.42
C VAL A 228 16.87 -73.52 -10.44
N GLY A 229 17.92 -74.33 -10.52
CA GLY A 229 19.21 -74.08 -9.90
C GLY A 229 20.09 -73.24 -10.82
N ARG A 230 20.12 -71.91 -10.64
CA ARG A 230 21.04 -71.05 -11.39
C ARG A 230 22.47 -71.27 -10.87
N SER A 231 23.40 -71.60 -11.75
CA SER A 231 24.82 -71.90 -11.41
C SER A 231 25.61 -70.72 -10.82
N ASP A 232 25.12 -69.48 -10.95
CA ASP A 232 25.68 -68.26 -10.30
C ASP A 232 25.06 -67.98 -8.91
N GLY A 233 24.03 -68.74 -8.48
CA GLY A 233 23.39 -68.60 -7.16
C GLY A 233 22.59 -67.30 -6.93
N LYS A 234 22.81 -66.24 -7.72
CA LYS A 234 22.17 -64.93 -7.55
C LYS A 234 20.77 -64.92 -8.18
N ARG A 235 19.79 -64.55 -7.36
CA ARG A 235 18.40 -64.30 -7.79
C ARG A 235 18.32 -62.90 -8.39
N GLY A 236 17.60 -62.75 -9.51
CA GLY A 236 17.33 -61.42 -10.08
C GLY A 236 16.56 -60.56 -9.07
N LEU A 237 17.00 -59.31 -8.88
CA LEU A 237 16.41 -58.40 -7.91
C LEU A 237 15.11 -57.80 -8.46
N TRP A 238 14.02 -58.57 -8.32
CA TRP A 238 12.67 -58.00 -8.27
C TRP A 238 12.59 -56.95 -7.15
N LYS A 239 11.51 -56.16 -7.11
CA LYS A 239 11.13 -55.43 -5.89
C LYS A 239 10.88 -56.44 -4.77
N THR A 240 11.94 -56.74 -4.03
CA THR A 240 11.88 -57.56 -2.82
C THR A 240 11.54 -56.67 -1.65
N GLY A 241 10.81 -57.19 -0.66
CA GLY A 241 10.48 -56.48 0.57
C GLY A 241 11.67 -55.85 1.32
N LYS A 242 12.94 -56.21 1.00
CA LYS A 242 14.13 -55.48 1.46
C LYS A 242 14.25 -54.02 0.96
N MET A 243 13.48 -53.60 -0.05
CA MET A 243 13.46 -52.23 -0.56
C MET A 243 12.24 -51.46 -0.05
N GLU A 244 11.04 -52.05 -0.08
CA GLU A 244 9.88 -51.49 0.63
C GLU A 244 10.17 -51.37 2.15
N ALA A 245 10.67 -52.41 2.82
CA ALA A 245 11.08 -52.33 4.23
C ALA A 245 12.31 -51.44 4.51
N ARG A 246 13.00 -50.94 3.47
CA ARG A 246 13.98 -49.85 3.62
C ARG A 246 13.29 -48.51 3.68
N HIS A 247 12.34 -48.23 2.79
CA HIS A 247 11.57 -46.98 2.83
C HIS A 247 10.59 -46.93 4.00
N GLU A 248 9.95 -48.05 4.35
CA GLU A 248 9.18 -48.19 5.60
C GLU A 248 10.12 -48.07 6.80
N GLY A 249 11.30 -48.69 6.78
CA GLY A 249 12.31 -48.55 7.84
C GLY A 249 12.83 -47.10 8.00
N GLU A 250 13.01 -46.37 6.91
CA GLU A 250 13.35 -44.95 6.87
C GLU A 250 12.21 -44.09 7.42
N MET A 251 10.95 -44.40 7.06
CA MET A 251 9.74 -43.75 7.58
C MET A 251 9.55 -44.00 9.08
N TYR A 252 9.67 -45.26 9.54
CA TYR A 252 9.62 -45.60 10.97
C TYR A 252 10.76 -44.96 11.74
N LYS A 253 11.97 -44.88 11.16
CA LYS A 253 13.12 -44.18 11.77
C LYS A 253 12.89 -42.67 11.87
N ALA A 254 12.28 -42.03 10.87
CA ALA A 254 11.90 -40.62 10.94
C ALA A 254 10.85 -40.39 12.03
N LEU A 255 9.78 -41.19 12.04
CA LEU A 255 8.72 -41.12 13.04
C LEU A 255 9.25 -41.34 14.48
N LEU A 256 10.14 -42.31 14.68
CA LEU A 256 10.82 -42.55 15.96
C LEU A 256 11.72 -41.36 16.34
N SER A 257 12.47 -40.79 15.40
CA SER A 257 13.29 -39.60 15.64
C SER A 257 12.46 -38.38 16.08
N ASP A 258 11.27 -38.20 15.51
CA ASP A 258 10.33 -37.15 15.90
C ASP A 258 9.71 -37.41 17.29
N TYR A 259 9.34 -38.65 17.60
CA TYR A 259 8.88 -39.04 18.94
C TYR A 259 9.97 -38.86 20.00
N GLU A 260 11.21 -39.28 19.73
CA GLU A 260 12.35 -39.03 20.61
C GLU A 260 12.61 -37.53 20.77
N SER A 261 12.45 -36.74 19.69
CA SER A 261 12.61 -35.28 19.75
C SER A 261 11.56 -34.64 20.64
N ARG A 262 10.29 -35.04 20.48
CA ARG A 262 9.17 -34.61 21.34
C ARG A 262 9.39 -35.03 22.79
N GLN A 263 9.88 -36.26 23.02
CA GLN A 263 10.20 -36.76 24.36
C GLN A 263 11.37 -35.99 24.99
N ARG A 264 12.42 -35.67 24.23
CA ARG A 264 13.53 -34.81 24.69
C ARG A 264 13.04 -33.42 25.09
N SER A 265 12.18 -32.78 24.29
CA SER A 265 11.57 -31.49 24.65
C SER A 265 10.71 -31.58 25.92
N LEU A 266 9.84 -32.60 26.04
CA LEU A 266 9.01 -32.82 27.22
C LEU A 266 9.85 -33.13 28.47
N MET A 267 10.98 -33.83 28.35
CA MET A 267 11.91 -34.07 29.46
C MET A 267 12.61 -32.78 29.91
N LEU A 268 12.98 -31.89 28.99
CA LEU A 268 13.54 -30.58 29.32
C LEU A 268 12.49 -29.72 30.05
N GLU A 269 11.30 -29.57 29.49
CA GLU A 269 10.17 -28.84 30.09
C GLU A 269 9.83 -29.38 31.50
N ASN A 270 9.72 -30.70 31.64
CA ASN A 270 9.48 -31.34 32.93
C ASN A 270 10.62 -31.11 33.93
N SER A 271 11.87 -30.93 33.46
CA SER A 271 13.00 -30.56 34.31
C SER A 271 12.93 -29.10 34.76
N GLU A 272 12.52 -28.16 33.91
CA GLU A 272 12.31 -26.76 34.29
C GLU A 272 11.14 -26.61 35.28
N LEU A 273 10.01 -27.29 35.01
CA LEU A 273 8.88 -27.35 35.94
C LEU A 273 9.29 -27.92 37.32
N LYS A 274 10.17 -28.93 37.34
CA LYS A 274 10.76 -29.45 38.58
C LYS A 274 11.67 -28.43 39.27
N LYS A 275 12.48 -27.65 38.56
CA LYS A 275 13.29 -26.57 39.16
C LYS A 275 12.40 -25.50 39.78
N VAL A 276 11.36 -25.04 39.07
CA VAL A 276 10.37 -24.07 39.58
C VAL A 276 9.68 -24.61 40.83
N LEU A 277 9.23 -25.87 40.82
CA LEU A 277 8.58 -26.49 41.98
C LEU A 277 9.52 -26.63 43.19
N GLN A 278 10.81 -26.95 42.98
CA GLN A 278 11.80 -26.98 44.06
C GLN A 278 12.15 -25.56 44.58
N HIS A 279 12.14 -24.54 43.71
CA HIS A 279 12.30 -23.15 44.12
C HIS A 279 11.13 -22.71 45.00
N MET A 280 9.88 -22.88 44.53
CA MET A 280 8.68 -22.61 45.33
C MET A 280 8.67 -23.37 46.65
N LYS A 281 9.08 -24.65 46.66
CA LYS A 281 9.23 -25.44 47.89
C LYS A 281 10.30 -24.86 48.82
N LYS A 282 11.45 -24.44 48.31
CA LYS A 282 12.52 -23.79 49.10
C LYS A 282 12.00 -22.49 49.73
N ASP A 283 11.23 -21.71 48.98
CA ASP A 283 10.70 -20.43 49.44
C ASP A 283 9.62 -20.65 50.51
N MET A 284 8.68 -21.58 50.28
CA MET A 284 7.71 -22.03 51.29
C MET A 284 8.39 -22.56 52.56
N ILE A 285 9.46 -23.35 52.43
CA ILE A 285 10.25 -23.79 53.59
C ILE A 285 10.94 -22.62 54.28
N SER A 286 11.43 -21.60 53.56
CA SER A 286 12.05 -20.42 54.20
C SER A 286 11.04 -19.57 54.97
N ILE A 287 9.77 -19.55 54.54
CA ILE A 287 8.64 -18.88 55.21
C ILE A 287 8.13 -19.69 56.41
N LEU A 288 8.06 -21.03 56.28
CA LEU A 288 7.50 -21.93 57.30
C LEU A 288 8.52 -22.46 58.31
N SER A 289 9.83 -22.29 58.06
CA SER A 289 10.88 -22.63 59.03
C SER A 289 10.80 -21.69 60.24
N PRO A 290 10.63 -22.20 61.47
CA PRO A 290 10.60 -21.35 62.64
C PRO A 290 11.92 -20.58 62.79
N LYS A 291 11.87 -19.24 62.66
CA LYS A 291 12.96 -18.38 63.15
C LYS A 291 13.05 -18.60 64.66
N LYS A 292 14.02 -19.42 65.07
CA LYS A 292 14.27 -19.73 66.48
C LYS A 292 14.96 -18.53 67.16
N THR A 293 14.18 -17.47 67.38
CA THR A 293 14.60 -16.28 68.13
C THR A 293 14.90 -16.68 69.57
N CYS A 294 16.17 -16.92 69.86
CA CYS A 294 16.67 -17.06 71.21
C CYS A 294 16.59 -15.68 71.90
N LEU A 295 15.45 -15.39 72.52
CA LEU A 295 15.34 -14.34 73.52
C LEU A 295 15.33 -15.02 74.89
N LYS A 296 16.49 -15.05 75.54
CA LYS A 296 16.55 -15.12 77.00
C LYS A 296 16.57 -13.69 77.51
N THR A 297 15.49 -13.26 78.17
CA THR A 297 15.41 -11.98 78.87
C THR A 297 14.56 -12.15 80.13
N GLU A 298 15.16 -12.87 81.09
CA GLU A 298 14.97 -12.73 82.53
C GLU A 298 16.40 -12.39 83.03
N GLN A 299 16.65 -11.56 84.04
CA GLN A 299 15.90 -11.14 85.24
C GLN A 299 15.78 -9.58 85.25
N THR A 300 14.77 -8.89 85.78
CA THR A 300 14.04 -8.92 87.06
C THR A 300 14.84 -8.45 88.28
N ASP A 301 14.72 -7.14 88.57
CA ASP A 301 14.80 -6.45 89.88
C ASP A 301 14.20 -5.03 89.63
N ASP A 302 13.46 -4.37 90.53
CA ASP A 302 12.96 -4.75 91.87
C ASP A 302 11.74 -3.84 92.28
N SER A 303 11.09 -4.20 93.39
CA SER A 303 10.36 -3.34 94.36
C SER A 303 8.87 -2.95 94.16
N LEU A 304 8.02 -3.61 94.98
CA LEU A 304 6.81 -3.13 95.71
C LEU A 304 5.61 -2.52 94.91
N GLU A 305 4.33 -2.81 95.17
CA GLU A 305 3.61 -3.72 96.10
C GLU A 305 2.19 -4.03 95.50
N GLN A 306 1.08 -4.51 96.12
CA GLN A 306 0.59 -4.65 97.52
C GLN A 306 -0.42 -5.84 97.65
N VAL A 307 -0.74 -6.22 98.89
CA VAL A 307 -1.88 -7.04 99.41
C VAL A 307 -3.26 -6.51 98.91
N GLY A 308 -4.38 -7.25 98.78
CA GLY A 308 -4.85 -8.63 99.08
C GLY A 308 -6.40 -8.68 98.85
N SER A 309 -7.25 -9.61 99.35
CA SER A 309 -7.10 -10.88 100.09
C SER A 309 -8.47 -11.64 100.14
N GLU A 310 -8.46 -12.96 100.44
CA GLU A 310 -9.58 -13.84 100.89
C GLU A 310 -10.81 -14.14 99.98
N GLY A 311 -11.18 -15.45 99.89
CA GLY A 311 -12.45 -15.92 99.32
C GLY A 311 -12.50 -17.41 98.93
N GLU A 312 -12.50 -18.37 99.87
CA GLU A 312 -12.38 -19.82 99.55
C GLU A 312 -13.57 -20.52 98.84
N GLU A 313 -14.57 -19.80 98.33
CA GLU A 313 -15.41 -20.34 97.24
C GLU A 313 -14.62 -20.34 95.91
N GLU A 314 -13.66 -19.42 95.73
CA GLU A 314 -12.78 -19.35 94.56
C GLU A 314 -11.79 -20.52 94.43
N ALA A 315 -11.73 -21.51 95.32
CA ALA A 315 -10.93 -22.72 95.02
C ALA A 315 -11.65 -23.61 93.96
N ALA A 316 -12.97 -23.75 94.11
CA ALA A 316 -13.82 -24.42 93.13
C ALA A 316 -14.09 -23.49 91.95
N GLU A 317 -14.36 -22.21 92.21
CA GLU A 317 -14.60 -21.24 91.15
C GLU A 317 -13.32 -20.95 90.35
N SER A 318 -12.11 -20.84 90.93
CA SER A 318 -10.86 -20.65 90.15
C SER A 318 -10.44 -21.89 89.36
N SER A 319 -10.70 -23.11 89.85
CA SER A 319 -10.43 -24.31 89.04
C SER A 319 -11.44 -24.49 87.89
N ARG A 320 -12.69 -24.04 88.10
CA ARG A 320 -13.69 -23.87 87.05
C ARG A 320 -13.31 -22.76 86.08
N GLU A 321 -13.01 -21.56 86.56
CA GLU A 321 -12.59 -20.39 85.80
C GLU A 321 -11.27 -20.62 85.07
N MET A 322 -10.31 -21.38 85.58
CA MET A 322 -9.09 -21.68 84.85
C MET A 322 -9.38 -22.62 83.67
N LEU A 323 -10.32 -23.55 83.83
CA LEU A 323 -10.83 -24.37 82.73
C LEU A 323 -11.73 -23.56 81.79
N GLU A 324 -12.51 -22.62 82.31
CA GLU A 324 -13.43 -21.76 81.56
C GLU A 324 -12.65 -20.69 80.79
N GLN A 325 -11.64 -20.04 81.36
CA GLN A 325 -10.63 -19.19 80.72
C GLN A 325 -9.75 -19.97 79.72
N SER A 326 -9.40 -21.23 80.00
CA SER A 326 -8.72 -22.08 79.02
C SER A 326 -9.64 -22.39 77.83
N CYS A 327 -10.92 -22.66 78.09
CA CYS A 327 -11.96 -22.78 77.08
C CYS A 327 -12.23 -21.44 76.37
N GLU A 328 -12.18 -20.30 77.05
CA GLU A 328 -12.41 -18.96 76.50
C GLU A 328 -11.24 -18.56 75.61
N GLN A 329 -10.01 -18.82 76.04
CA GLN A 329 -8.80 -18.63 75.24
C GLN A 329 -8.78 -19.62 74.07
N ALA A 330 -9.23 -20.87 74.22
CA ALA A 330 -9.36 -21.81 73.11
C ALA A 330 -10.49 -21.41 72.13
N ARG A 331 -11.64 -20.95 72.64
CA ARG A 331 -12.76 -20.40 71.86
C ARG A 331 -12.34 -19.11 71.17
N GLU A 332 -11.51 -18.27 71.78
CA GLU A 332 -11.00 -17.03 71.20
C GLU A 332 -9.89 -17.30 70.19
N GLN A 333 -8.94 -18.20 70.47
CA GLN A 333 -7.96 -18.70 69.49
C GLN A 333 -8.68 -19.29 68.27
N LEU A 334 -9.71 -20.12 68.48
CA LEU A 334 -10.54 -20.68 67.41
C LEU A 334 -11.35 -19.60 66.70
N THR A 335 -11.97 -18.66 67.42
CA THR A 335 -12.77 -17.57 66.82
C THR A 335 -11.90 -16.58 66.07
N ASN A 336 -10.69 -16.28 66.54
CA ASN A 336 -9.73 -15.40 65.87
C ASN A 336 -9.05 -16.12 64.70
N SER A 337 -8.83 -17.43 64.79
CA SER A 337 -8.47 -18.28 63.65
C SER A 337 -9.58 -18.28 62.61
N ILE A 338 -10.85 -18.52 62.98
CA ILE A 338 -12.01 -18.44 62.08
C ILE A 338 -12.17 -17.04 61.51
N ARG A 339 -12.01 -15.95 62.28
CA ARG A 339 -12.02 -14.56 61.79
C ARG A 339 -10.84 -14.26 60.87
N LEU A 340 -9.69 -14.93 61.02
CA LEU A 340 -8.53 -14.77 60.14
C LEU A 340 -8.70 -15.60 58.86
N GLN A 341 -9.20 -16.82 58.94
CA GLN A 341 -9.56 -17.64 57.78
C GLN A 341 -10.76 -17.05 57.04
N TRP A 342 -11.72 -16.44 57.74
CA TRP A 342 -12.82 -15.68 57.13
C TRP A 342 -12.32 -14.39 56.49
N ARG A 343 -11.34 -13.67 57.07
CA ARG A 343 -10.69 -12.55 56.36
C ARG A 343 -9.84 -13.00 55.19
N LYS A 344 -9.17 -14.16 55.26
CA LYS A 344 -8.42 -14.74 54.14
C LYS A 344 -9.36 -15.26 53.04
N LEU A 345 -10.47 -15.90 53.40
CA LEU A 345 -11.50 -16.37 52.49
C LEU A 345 -12.27 -15.19 51.91
N LYS A 346 -12.64 -14.18 52.70
CA LYS A 346 -13.24 -12.93 52.22
C LYS A 346 -12.28 -12.20 51.29
N SER A 347 -11.00 -12.05 51.63
CA SER A 347 -9.99 -11.49 50.73
C SER A 347 -9.75 -12.36 49.48
N HIS A 348 -9.81 -13.69 49.59
CA HIS A 348 -9.70 -14.59 48.44
C HIS A 348 -10.99 -14.58 47.60
N MET A 349 -12.15 -14.32 48.19
CA MET A 349 -13.44 -14.22 47.53
C MET A 349 -13.63 -12.84 46.93
N GLU A 350 -13.13 -11.78 47.56
CA GLU A 350 -12.96 -10.43 47.00
C GLU A 350 -11.92 -10.43 45.91
N ARG A 351 -10.84 -11.23 45.99
CA ARG A 351 -9.92 -11.44 44.87
C ARG A 351 -10.52 -12.32 43.79
N LEU A 352 -11.31 -13.35 44.11
CA LEU A 352 -12.01 -14.17 43.12
C LEU A 352 -13.19 -13.43 42.50
N ASP A 353 -13.79 -12.48 43.20
CA ASP A 353 -14.83 -11.56 42.73
C ASP A 353 -14.19 -10.39 41.98
N SER A 354 -12.98 -9.94 42.35
CA SER A 354 -12.17 -9.04 41.51
C SER A 354 -11.63 -9.76 40.28
N GLN A 355 -11.37 -11.08 40.36
CA GLN A 355 -10.85 -11.91 39.27
C GLN A 355 -11.97 -12.43 38.37
N ALA A 356 -13.15 -12.71 38.92
CA ALA A 356 -14.37 -13.01 38.18
C ALA A 356 -15.10 -11.75 37.74
N SER A 357 -14.84 -10.59 38.34
CA SER A 357 -15.10 -9.28 37.73
C SER A 357 -14.03 -8.95 36.68
N LEU A 358 -12.76 -9.37 36.83
CA LEU A 358 -11.78 -9.26 35.74
C LEU A 358 -12.07 -10.21 34.58
N VAL A 359 -12.62 -11.40 34.83
CA VAL A 359 -13.02 -12.39 33.81
C VAL A 359 -14.43 -12.10 33.29
N ALA A 360 -15.36 -11.59 34.10
CA ALA A 360 -16.53 -10.90 33.56
C ALA A 360 -16.11 -9.61 32.82
N CYS A 361 -14.97 -9.00 33.13
CA CYS A 361 -14.27 -8.00 32.32
C CYS A 361 -13.26 -8.62 31.31
N GLN A 362 -13.44 -9.89 30.93
CA GLN A 362 -12.68 -10.55 29.85
C GLN A 362 -13.57 -11.43 28.96
N GLU A 363 -14.78 -11.72 29.41
CA GLU A 363 -15.87 -12.35 28.67
C GLU A 363 -16.98 -11.30 28.43
N ARG A 364 -17.36 -10.51 29.45
CA ARG A 364 -18.26 -9.35 29.26
C ARG A 364 -17.56 -8.00 29.13
N GLU A 365 -16.31 -7.77 29.57
CA GLU A 365 -15.48 -6.75 28.88
C GLU A 365 -14.87 -7.40 27.63
N GLY A 366 -13.92 -8.32 27.71
CA GLY A 366 -13.21 -8.85 26.53
C GLY A 366 -14.02 -9.25 25.27
N GLU A 367 -15.30 -9.67 25.35
CA GLU A 367 -16.19 -9.77 24.17
C GLU A 367 -17.39 -8.79 24.13
N ASP A 368 -17.74 -8.07 25.22
CA ASP A 368 -19.00 -7.24 25.29
C ASP A 368 -18.84 -5.84 25.96
N GLN A 369 -17.66 -5.43 26.45
CA GLN A 369 -17.42 -4.14 27.14
C GLN A 369 -15.96 -3.63 27.12
N ILE A 370 -14.99 -4.45 26.70
CA ILE A 370 -13.93 -4.07 25.77
C ILE A 370 -14.65 -3.85 24.44
N SER A 371 -15.43 -4.81 23.92
CA SER A 371 -16.32 -4.59 22.77
C SER A 371 -17.21 -3.34 22.94
N ARG A 372 -17.93 -3.13 24.05
CA ARG A 372 -18.68 -1.88 24.26
C ARG A 372 -17.80 -0.63 24.46
N ARG A 373 -16.60 -0.71 25.04
CA ARG A 373 -15.72 0.47 25.18
C ARG A 373 -15.02 0.80 23.87
N GLU A 374 -14.47 -0.19 23.19
CA GLU A 374 -13.98 -0.13 21.82
C GLU A 374 -15.09 0.30 20.86
N HIS A 375 -16.36 -0.12 21.02
CA HIS A 375 -17.48 0.42 20.25
C HIS A 375 -17.90 1.82 20.69
N GLU A 376 -17.80 2.21 21.96
CA GLU A 376 -18.05 3.60 22.41
C GLU A 376 -16.92 4.53 21.94
N ASP A 377 -15.68 4.05 21.85
CA ASP A 377 -14.50 4.73 21.32
C ASP A 377 -14.50 4.72 19.77
N GLU A 378 -14.91 3.64 19.11
CA GLU A 378 -15.14 3.53 17.66
C GLU A 378 -16.34 4.39 17.24
N ILE A 379 -17.39 4.49 18.07
CA ILE A 379 -18.48 5.46 17.89
C ILE A 379 -17.98 6.89 18.12
N GLN A 380 -17.02 7.14 19.01
CA GLN A 380 -16.39 8.46 19.15
C GLN A 380 -15.48 8.79 17.95
N ILE A 381 -14.71 7.82 17.45
CA ILE A 381 -13.88 7.91 16.25
C ILE A 381 -14.78 8.15 15.03
N MET A 382 -15.79 7.32 14.79
CA MET A 382 -16.79 7.52 13.73
C MET A 382 -17.53 8.85 13.88
N ARG A 383 -17.80 9.34 15.09
CA ARG A 383 -18.37 10.70 15.29
C ARG A 383 -17.39 11.80 14.91
N LEU A 384 -16.10 11.63 15.25
CA LEU A 384 -15.04 12.57 14.93
C LEU A 384 -14.73 12.56 13.42
N GLU A 385 -14.72 11.38 12.78
CA GLU A 385 -14.61 11.19 11.34
C GLU A 385 -15.82 11.76 10.61
N VAL A 386 -17.05 11.47 11.06
CA VAL A 386 -18.27 12.08 10.50
C VAL A 386 -18.27 13.60 10.69
N GLN A 387 -17.68 14.12 11.77
CA GLN A 387 -17.52 15.56 11.94
C GLN A 387 -16.45 16.12 11.00
N GLN A 388 -15.27 15.51 10.90
CA GLN A 388 -14.25 15.88 9.92
C GLN A 388 -14.78 15.80 8.48
N CYS A 389 -15.60 14.80 8.15
CA CYS A 389 -16.27 14.70 6.85
C CYS A 389 -17.30 15.80 6.65
N LYS A 390 -18.07 16.21 7.67
CA LYS A 390 -18.96 17.39 7.56
C LYS A 390 -18.17 18.68 7.38
N ASP A 391 -17.10 18.86 8.15
CA ASP A 391 -16.25 20.05 8.10
C ASP A 391 -15.52 20.12 6.75
N PHE A 392 -15.07 18.98 6.22
CA PHE A 392 -14.52 18.84 4.87
C PHE A 392 -15.56 19.06 3.77
N ILE A 393 -16.79 18.54 3.92
CA ILE A 393 -17.89 18.82 2.99
C ILE A 393 -18.27 20.31 3.03
N HIS A 394 -18.28 20.94 4.20
CA HIS A 394 -18.51 22.38 4.34
C HIS A 394 -17.36 23.19 3.73
N MET A 395 -16.11 22.77 3.91
CA MET A 395 -14.93 23.39 3.27
C MET A 395 -14.97 23.23 1.75
N GLN A 396 -15.35 22.05 1.24
CA GLN A 396 -15.55 21.79 -0.19
C GLN A 396 -16.71 22.62 -0.74
N GLN A 397 -17.84 22.73 -0.04
CA GLN A 397 -18.96 23.57 -0.45
C GLN A 397 -18.58 25.06 -0.44
N GLN A 398 -17.84 25.52 0.56
CA GLN A 398 -17.32 26.89 0.62
C GLN A 398 -16.31 27.17 -0.50
N LEU A 399 -15.43 26.21 -0.82
CA LEU A 399 -14.47 26.32 -1.92
C LEU A 399 -15.17 26.29 -3.28
N LEU A 400 -16.19 25.45 -3.45
CA LEU A 400 -17.01 25.39 -4.67
C LEU A 400 -17.83 26.68 -4.85
N GLN A 401 -18.43 27.19 -3.77
CA GLN A 401 -19.10 28.49 -3.74
C GLN A 401 -18.12 29.63 -4.05
N GLN A 402 -16.88 29.55 -3.56
CA GLN A 402 -15.83 30.51 -3.87
C GLN A 402 -15.33 30.39 -5.32
N GLN A 403 -15.26 29.19 -5.91
CA GLN A 403 -14.95 29.00 -7.33
C GLN A 403 -16.05 29.54 -8.24
N LEU A 404 -17.33 29.37 -7.86
CA LEU A 404 -18.48 29.89 -8.60
C LEU A 404 -18.68 31.41 -8.44
N ASN A 405 -18.24 31.98 -7.32
CA ASN A 405 -18.35 33.42 -7.03
C ASN A 405 -17.07 34.21 -7.36
N SER A 406 -15.94 33.53 -7.59
CA SER A 406 -14.71 34.16 -8.08
C SER A 406 -14.80 34.29 -9.60
N PRO A 407 -14.45 35.44 -10.19
CA PRO A 407 -14.14 35.49 -11.61
C PRO A 407 -12.87 34.66 -11.84
N CYS A 408 -13.05 33.42 -12.28
CA CYS A 408 -11.94 32.60 -12.77
C CYS A 408 -11.54 33.17 -14.13
N ASP A 409 -10.25 33.41 -14.33
CA ASP A 409 -9.74 34.02 -15.56
C ASP A 409 -9.89 33.02 -16.72
N ASP A 410 -10.73 33.34 -17.70
CA ASP A 410 -11.17 32.39 -18.75
C ASP A 410 -9.98 31.76 -19.50
N GLU A 411 -8.88 32.50 -19.67
CA GLU A 411 -7.64 31.99 -20.29
C GLU A 411 -7.02 30.82 -19.49
N THR A 412 -7.08 30.87 -18.15
CA THR A 412 -6.56 29.80 -17.29
C THR A 412 -7.47 28.56 -17.34
N ALA A 413 -8.78 28.76 -17.38
CA ALA A 413 -9.75 27.68 -17.56
C ALA A 413 -9.64 27.01 -18.95
N ALA A 414 -9.42 27.81 -20.00
CA ALA A 414 -9.17 27.32 -21.35
C ALA A 414 -7.90 26.46 -21.42
N LEU A 415 -6.77 26.96 -20.89
CA LEU A 415 -5.48 26.26 -20.91
C LEU A 415 -5.54 24.88 -20.22
N LEU A 416 -6.26 24.77 -19.09
CA LEU A 416 -6.45 23.48 -18.40
C LEU A 416 -7.30 22.49 -19.21
N ASN A 417 -8.32 22.97 -19.93
CA ASN A 417 -9.13 22.12 -20.83
C ASN A 417 -8.34 21.69 -22.08
N ASP A 418 -7.52 22.57 -22.65
CA ASP A 418 -6.65 22.23 -23.79
C ASP A 418 -5.61 21.16 -23.41
N CYS A 419 -5.01 21.25 -22.21
CA CYS A 419 -4.12 20.21 -21.68
C CYS A 419 -4.84 18.85 -21.53
N TYR A 420 -6.03 18.83 -20.91
CA TYR A 420 -6.79 17.59 -20.69
C TYR A 420 -7.27 16.95 -22.01
N THR A 421 -7.77 17.76 -22.95
CA THR A 421 -8.20 17.26 -24.26
C THR A 421 -7.03 16.80 -25.13
N LEU A 422 -5.82 17.32 -24.93
CA LEU A 422 -4.60 16.84 -25.58
C LEU A 422 -4.17 15.46 -25.03
N GLU A 423 -4.22 15.26 -23.71
CA GLU A 423 -3.93 13.97 -23.07
C GLU A 423 -4.90 12.87 -23.54
N GLU A 424 -6.21 13.12 -23.50
CA GLU A 424 -7.25 12.19 -23.98
C GLU A 424 -7.05 11.83 -25.47
N LYS A 425 -6.67 12.81 -26.29
CA LYS A 425 -6.37 12.63 -27.72
C LYS A 425 -5.09 11.82 -27.97
N GLU A 426 -4.08 11.92 -27.11
CA GLU A 426 -2.89 11.05 -27.17
C GLU A 426 -3.25 9.62 -26.75
N ARG A 427 -4.02 9.44 -25.66
CA ARG A 427 -4.49 8.10 -25.21
C ARG A 427 -5.29 7.40 -26.30
N LEU A 428 -6.26 8.08 -26.92
CA LEU A 428 -7.08 7.51 -27.99
C LEU A 428 -6.24 7.12 -29.23
N LYS A 429 -5.17 7.87 -29.51
CA LYS A 429 -4.18 7.58 -30.56
C LYS A 429 -3.27 6.39 -30.20
N GLU A 430 -3.08 6.07 -28.92
CA GLU A 430 -2.42 4.83 -28.47
C GLU A 430 -3.34 3.62 -28.57
N GLU A 431 -4.59 3.73 -28.09
CA GLU A 431 -5.60 2.67 -28.21
C GLU A 431 -5.86 2.31 -29.69
N TRP A 432 -5.93 3.31 -30.57
CA TRP A 432 -6.07 3.10 -32.02
C TRP A 432 -4.85 2.42 -32.65
N ARG A 433 -3.61 2.74 -32.18
CA ARG A 433 -2.39 2.02 -32.58
C ARG A 433 -2.48 0.54 -32.20
N LEU A 434 -2.82 0.25 -30.95
CA LEU A 434 -2.94 -1.12 -30.43
C LEU A 434 -4.01 -1.92 -31.16
N PHE A 435 -5.19 -1.34 -31.39
CA PHE A 435 -6.28 -1.98 -32.14
C PHE A 435 -5.87 -2.30 -33.59
N ASN A 436 -5.17 -1.39 -34.27
CA ASN A 436 -4.67 -1.61 -35.63
C ASN A 436 -3.57 -2.70 -35.67
N GLU A 437 -2.76 -2.82 -34.63
CA GLU A 437 -1.79 -3.92 -34.50
C GLU A 437 -2.47 -5.27 -34.23
N GLN A 438 -3.45 -5.34 -33.34
CA GLN A 438 -4.28 -6.54 -33.14
C GLN A 438 -4.95 -6.97 -34.45
N LYS A 439 -5.55 -6.02 -35.20
CA LYS A 439 -6.14 -6.29 -36.52
C LYS A 439 -5.13 -6.87 -37.51
N LYS A 440 -3.90 -6.33 -37.56
CA LYS A 440 -2.81 -6.88 -38.38
C LYS A 440 -2.38 -8.28 -37.95
N ASN A 441 -2.44 -8.60 -36.66
CA ASN A 441 -2.08 -9.92 -36.15
C ASN A 441 -3.17 -10.96 -36.47
N PHE A 442 -4.46 -10.64 -36.29
CA PHE A 442 -5.55 -11.50 -36.78
C PHE A 442 -5.50 -11.71 -38.30
N GLU A 443 -5.09 -10.69 -39.08
CA GLU A 443 -4.90 -10.82 -40.53
C GLU A 443 -3.75 -11.80 -40.89
N LYS A 444 -2.67 -11.83 -40.10
CA LYS A 444 -1.57 -12.82 -40.25
C LYS A 444 -2.05 -14.22 -39.85
N GLU A 445 -2.67 -14.36 -38.68
CA GLU A 445 -3.20 -15.64 -38.20
C GLU A 445 -4.19 -16.25 -39.18
N ARG A 446 -5.14 -15.45 -39.71
CA ARG A 446 -6.09 -15.87 -40.74
C ARG A 446 -5.40 -16.42 -41.99
N LYS A 447 -4.30 -15.80 -42.43
CA LYS A 447 -3.48 -16.31 -43.55
C LYS A 447 -2.79 -17.62 -43.17
N ASN A 448 -2.13 -17.68 -42.02
CA ASN A 448 -1.43 -18.88 -41.54
C ASN A 448 -2.38 -20.08 -41.39
N PHE A 449 -3.59 -19.89 -40.86
CA PHE A 449 -4.61 -20.94 -40.78
C PHE A 449 -5.10 -21.39 -42.16
N THR A 450 -5.26 -20.45 -43.10
CA THR A 450 -5.66 -20.76 -44.49
C THR A 450 -4.57 -21.56 -45.20
N GLU A 451 -3.30 -21.16 -45.07
CA GLU A 451 -2.14 -21.85 -45.64
C GLU A 451 -1.96 -23.25 -45.03
N ALA A 452 -2.10 -23.38 -43.71
CA ALA A 452 -2.06 -24.68 -43.02
C ALA A 452 -3.19 -25.62 -43.48
N ALA A 453 -4.39 -25.10 -43.72
CA ALA A 453 -5.51 -25.88 -44.26
C ALA A 453 -5.27 -26.35 -45.71
N ILE A 454 -4.73 -25.47 -46.56
CA ILE A 454 -4.33 -25.82 -47.94
C ILE A 454 -3.23 -26.89 -47.93
N ARG A 455 -2.22 -26.71 -47.08
CA ARG A 455 -1.12 -27.67 -46.90
C ARG A 455 -1.62 -29.03 -46.44
N LEU A 456 -2.48 -29.08 -45.43
CA LEU A 456 -3.09 -30.33 -44.95
C LEU A 456 -3.96 -30.99 -46.05
N GLY A 457 -4.57 -30.21 -46.93
CA GLY A 457 -5.25 -30.70 -48.13
C GLY A 457 -4.31 -31.38 -49.12
N HIS A 458 -3.16 -30.77 -49.41
CA HIS A 458 -2.12 -31.39 -50.25
C HIS A 458 -1.52 -32.65 -49.62
N GLU A 459 -1.19 -32.61 -48.32
CA GLU A 459 -0.63 -33.76 -47.58
C GLU A 459 -1.63 -34.93 -47.53
N ARG A 460 -2.94 -34.64 -47.34
CA ARG A 460 -3.99 -35.67 -47.46
C ARG A 460 -4.09 -36.23 -48.88
N LYS A 461 -4.11 -35.38 -49.90
CA LYS A 461 -4.21 -35.85 -51.29
C LYS A 461 -3.02 -36.74 -51.67
N ALA A 462 -1.80 -36.35 -51.28
CA ALA A 462 -0.60 -37.17 -51.50
C ALA A 462 -0.74 -38.55 -50.83
N PHE A 463 -1.25 -38.61 -49.60
CA PHE A 463 -1.51 -39.89 -48.91
C PHE A 463 -2.60 -40.73 -49.59
N GLU A 464 -3.66 -40.10 -50.13
CA GLU A 464 -4.71 -40.78 -50.90
C GLU A 464 -4.19 -41.30 -52.26
N ASP A 465 -3.38 -40.51 -52.96
CA ASP A 465 -2.68 -40.88 -54.21
C ASP A 465 -1.67 -42.03 -53.96
N ASP A 466 -0.88 -41.98 -52.88
CA ASP A 466 0.06 -43.04 -52.46
C ASP A 466 -0.67 -44.34 -52.09
N HIS A 467 -1.78 -44.23 -51.35
CA HIS A 467 -2.61 -45.38 -50.99
C HIS A 467 -3.26 -46.02 -52.23
N ALA A 468 -3.70 -45.23 -53.21
CA ALA A 468 -4.18 -45.72 -54.49
C ALA A 468 -3.07 -46.38 -55.33
N ALA A 469 -1.86 -45.81 -55.35
CA ALA A 469 -0.69 -46.39 -55.99
C ALA A 469 -0.26 -47.71 -55.33
N TRP A 470 -0.32 -47.80 -54.00
CA TRP A 470 -0.07 -49.03 -53.24
C TRP A 470 -1.12 -50.10 -53.57
N LEU A 471 -2.42 -49.78 -53.53
CA LEU A 471 -3.49 -50.71 -53.91
C LEU A 471 -3.36 -51.20 -55.35
N LYS A 472 -3.04 -50.30 -56.30
CA LYS A 472 -2.75 -50.65 -57.69
C LYS A 472 -1.57 -51.62 -57.80
N THR A 473 -0.51 -51.39 -57.03
CA THR A 473 0.67 -52.27 -56.98
C THR A 473 0.35 -53.64 -56.38
N GLN A 474 -0.44 -53.70 -55.30
CA GLN A 474 -0.94 -54.97 -54.75
C GLN A 474 -1.78 -55.74 -55.77
N PHE A 475 -2.71 -55.07 -56.46
CA PHE A 475 -3.56 -55.69 -57.48
C PHE A 475 -2.76 -56.25 -58.66
N LEU A 476 -1.80 -55.48 -59.19
CA LEU A 476 -0.93 -55.93 -60.27
C LEU A 476 -0.07 -57.14 -59.84
N ASN A 477 0.52 -57.10 -58.64
CA ASN A 477 1.31 -58.21 -58.09
C ASN A 477 0.48 -59.47 -57.81
N MET A 478 -0.82 -59.32 -57.57
CA MET A 478 -1.75 -60.43 -57.32
C MET A 478 -2.41 -61.00 -58.59
N THR A 479 -2.13 -60.44 -59.78
CA THR A 479 -2.72 -60.89 -61.04
C THR A 479 -1.87 -61.98 -61.70
N PRO A 480 -2.29 -63.26 -61.75
CA PRO A 480 -1.41 -64.39 -62.09
C PRO A 480 -1.21 -64.62 -63.60
N PHE A 481 -1.30 -63.57 -64.42
CA PHE A 481 -1.26 -63.64 -65.89
C PHE A 481 -0.23 -62.70 -66.52
N VAL A 482 1.05 -62.93 -66.19
CA VAL A 482 2.17 -62.57 -67.07
C VAL A 482 3.01 -63.83 -67.27
N ASP A 483 3.20 -64.21 -68.53
CA ASP A 483 3.66 -65.55 -68.90
C ASP A 483 5.15 -65.80 -68.56
N ARG A 484 5.48 -67.03 -68.17
CA ARG A 484 6.88 -67.44 -67.93
C ARG A 484 7.61 -67.60 -69.26
N LYS A 485 8.34 -66.58 -69.72
CA LYS A 485 9.40 -66.74 -70.74
C LYS A 485 10.76 -66.24 -70.27
N ARG A 486 11.58 -67.19 -69.80
CA ARG A 486 13.04 -67.07 -69.66
C ARG A 486 13.67 -67.06 -71.06
N PRO A 487 14.43 -66.01 -71.41
CA PRO A 487 15.90 -66.15 -71.61
C PRO A 487 16.65 -65.44 -70.48
N ALA A 488 17.67 -66.02 -69.84
CA ALA A 488 19.04 -66.26 -70.32
C ALA A 488 19.98 -65.07 -69.98
N LEU A 489 21.17 -65.38 -69.45
CA LEU A 489 22.27 -64.42 -69.24
C LEU A 489 22.78 -63.89 -70.59
N PRO A 490 23.34 -62.67 -70.62
CA PRO A 490 24.79 -62.56 -70.46
C PRO A 490 25.24 -61.64 -69.32
N GLU A 491 26.54 -61.64 -69.07
CA GLU A 491 27.23 -60.80 -68.08
C GLU A 491 27.42 -59.36 -68.58
N SER A 492 27.48 -58.40 -67.65
CA SER A 492 28.24 -57.15 -67.82
C SER A 492 28.56 -56.54 -66.47
N GLU A 493 29.79 -56.08 -66.31
CA GLU A 493 30.33 -55.50 -65.09
C GLU A 493 29.96 -54.01 -64.98
N CYS A 494 29.56 -53.54 -63.79
CA CYS A 494 30.18 -52.31 -63.24
C CYS A 494 29.93 -52.11 -61.74
N ALA A 495 30.89 -51.42 -61.14
CA ALA A 495 31.15 -51.21 -59.72
C ALA A 495 30.07 -50.51 -58.86
N SER A 496 30.10 -50.84 -57.55
CA SER A 496 29.95 -49.94 -56.38
C SER A 496 28.71 -49.02 -56.26
N SER A 497 28.02 -48.92 -55.12
CA SER A 497 28.58 -48.71 -53.77
C SER A 497 27.61 -49.15 -52.65
N ALA A 498 28.07 -49.12 -51.38
CA ALA A 498 27.39 -49.78 -50.26
C ALA A 498 26.52 -48.87 -49.36
N SER A 499 25.66 -49.52 -48.56
CA SER A 499 24.95 -49.02 -47.36
C SER A 499 23.79 -48.01 -47.59
N THR A 500 22.70 -47.99 -46.81
CA THR A 500 22.34 -48.81 -45.61
C THR A 500 20.83 -49.03 -45.55
N GLU A 501 20.40 -50.21 -45.10
CA GLU A 501 19.04 -50.46 -44.59
C GLU A 501 19.03 -50.26 -43.05
N PRO A 502 17.87 -50.10 -42.36
CA PRO A 502 16.96 -51.23 -42.16
C PRO A 502 15.45 -50.92 -42.12
N GLU A 503 14.69 -52.02 -42.23
CA GLU A 503 13.25 -52.15 -42.01
C GLU A 503 12.63 -51.35 -40.83
N ALA A 504 11.40 -50.86 -41.02
CA ALA A 504 10.48 -50.47 -39.94
C ALA A 504 9.07 -51.07 -40.19
N LYS A 505 8.96 -52.38 -40.06
CA LYS A 505 7.77 -53.18 -40.41
C LYS A 505 6.68 -53.10 -39.33
N ILE A 506 5.68 -52.23 -39.52
CA ILE A 506 4.46 -52.20 -38.70
C ILE A 506 3.27 -52.63 -39.56
N GLN A 507 2.83 -53.87 -39.39
CA GLN A 507 1.65 -54.41 -40.07
C GLN A 507 0.41 -54.28 -39.18
N SER A 508 -0.52 -53.42 -39.58
CA SER A 508 -1.88 -53.36 -39.04
C SER A 508 -2.81 -54.33 -39.80
N THR A 509 -3.73 -54.98 -39.09
CA THR A 509 -4.89 -55.70 -39.65
C THR A 509 -5.96 -55.88 -38.53
N PRO A 510 -7.26 -56.13 -38.85
CA PRO A 510 -8.35 -55.40 -38.19
C PRO A 510 -9.35 -56.33 -37.42
N PRO A 511 -10.46 -55.82 -36.84
CA PRO A 511 -11.24 -56.54 -35.83
C PRO A 511 -12.42 -57.36 -36.39
N LEU A 512 -13.03 -58.19 -35.52
CA LEU A 512 -14.36 -58.79 -35.73
C LEU A 512 -15.24 -58.62 -34.47
N LEU A 513 -16.55 -58.54 -34.65
CA LEU A 513 -17.52 -58.33 -33.56
C LEU A 513 -17.96 -59.64 -32.91
N THR A 514 -18.32 -59.64 -31.61
CA THR A 514 -19.71 -59.92 -31.19
C THR A 514 -20.03 -59.60 -29.72
N LYS A 515 -21.16 -58.90 -29.53
CA LYS A 515 -22.21 -59.08 -28.50
C LYS A 515 -21.82 -59.42 -27.03
N SER A 516 -21.88 -58.37 -26.20
CA SER A 516 -22.70 -58.28 -24.96
C SER A 516 -22.71 -59.41 -23.91
N GLN A 517 -22.29 -59.07 -22.68
CA GLN A 517 -23.22 -59.08 -21.53
C GLN A 517 -22.82 -58.02 -20.48
N SER A 518 -23.75 -57.60 -19.64
CA SER A 518 -23.61 -56.54 -18.64
C SER A 518 -23.06 -57.03 -17.29
N HIS A 519 -22.37 -56.18 -16.51
CA HIS A 519 -22.62 -56.01 -15.06
C HIS A 519 -21.96 -54.74 -14.47
N THR A 520 -22.81 -53.89 -13.85
CA THR A 520 -22.58 -52.96 -12.71
C THR A 520 -21.28 -52.14 -12.52
N ALA A 521 -21.49 -50.81 -12.51
CA ALA A 521 -20.92 -49.80 -11.59
C ALA A 521 -19.39 -49.52 -11.55
N PHE A 522 -19.00 -48.32 -12.00
CA PHE A 522 -18.73 -47.17 -11.11
C PHE A 522 -18.81 -45.85 -11.92
N SER A 523 -19.27 -44.76 -11.30
CA SER A 523 -19.60 -43.50 -12.00
C SER A 523 -18.53 -42.43 -11.84
N THR A 524 -18.14 -41.78 -12.94
CA THR A 524 -17.42 -40.49 -12.93
C THR A 524 -18.37 -39.31 -13.16
N PRO A 525 -18.13 -38.12 -12.57
CA PRO A 525 -19.02 -36.98 -12.73
C PRO A 525 -19.02 -36.42 -14.15
N LYS A 526 -20.22 -36.18 -14.71
CA LYS A 526 -20.41 -35.54 -16.01
C LYS A 526 -20.18 -34.02 -15.86
N ALA A 527 -19.17 -33.48 -16.52
CA ALA A 527 -18.93 -32.04 -16.55
C ALA A 527 -20.16 -31.30 -17.10
N ALA A 528 -20.64 -30.30 -16.37
CA ALA A 528 -21.75 -29.46 -16.80
C ALA A 528 -21.29 -28.44 -17.86
N PRO A 529 -22.13 -28.07 -18.84
CA PRO A 529 -21.79 -27.02 -19.79
C PRO A 529 -21.75 -25.67 -19.05
N VAL A 530 -20.59 -25.02 -19.05
CA VAL A 530 -20.44 -23.67 -18.50
C VAL A 530 -21.26 -22.70 -19.36
N LYS A 531 -22.37 -22.21 -18.81
CA LYS A 531 -23.04 -21.04 -19.38
C LYS A 531 -22.22 -19.80 -19.04
N MET A 532 -21.95 -18.97 -20.05
CA MET A 532 -21.53 -17.59 -19.81
C MET A 532 -22.62 -16.87 -18.99
N PRO A 533 -22.27 -16.00 -18.03
CA PRO A 533 -23.24 -15.18 -17.32
C PRO A 533 -23.99 -14.28 -18.29
N SER A 534 -25.26 -13.99 -17.99
CA SER A 534 -26.05 -13.03 -18.75
C SER A 534 -25.49 -11.62 -18.56
N THR A 535 -25.68 -10.74 -19.55
CA THR A 535 -25.41 -9.30 -19.42
C THR A 535 -26.10 -8.70 -18.19
N ALA A 536 -27.29 -9.20 -17.83
CA ALA A 536 -28.01 -8.80 -16.62
C ALA A 536 -27.34 -9.26 -15.31
N ASP A 537 -26.68 -10.42 -15.31
CA ASP A 537 -25.93 -10.92 -14.15
C ASP A 537 -24.64 -10.11 -13.95
N LEU A 538 -24.01 -9.71 -15.07
CA LEU A 538 -22.84 -8.84 -15.10
C LEU A 538 -23.18 -7.44 -14.54
N TYR A 539 -24.28 -6.82 -14.98
CA TYR A 539 -24.73 -5.53 -14.43
C TYR A 539 -25.11 -5.61 -12.93
N ARG A 540 -25.67 -6.73 -12.46
CA ARG A 540 -25.93 -6.93 -11.02
C ARG A 540 -24.63 -7.11 -10.22
N SER A 541 -23.66 -7.86 -10.76
CA SER A 541 -22.34 -8.05 -10.15
C SER A 541 -21.56 -6.73 -10.03
N LEU A 542 -21.70 -5.84 -11.03
CA LEU A 542 -21.17 -4.47 -11.03
C LEU A 542 -22.01 -3.47 -10.22
N ARG A 543 -23.10 -3.92 -9.56
CA ARG A 543 -24.04 -3.10 -8.77
C ARG A 543 -24.69 -1.93 -9.54
N LEU A 544 -24.77 -2.02 -10.86
CA LEU A 544 -25.34 -0.99 -11.74
C LEU A 544 -26.89 -1.04 -11.82
N ILE A 545 -27.53 -1.97 -11.11
CA ILE A 545 -28.99 -2.11 -11.00
C ILE A 545 -29.36 -2.30 -9.52
N PRO A 546 -30.25 -1.48 -8.93
CA PRO A 546 -30.70 -1.67 -7.55
C PRO A 546 -31.51 -2.97 -7.35
N ASP A 547 -31.11 -3.79 -6.38
CA ASP A 547 -31.80 -5.04 -6.05
C ASP A 547 -33.21 -4.79 -5.50
N SER A 548 -34.22 -5.17 -6.29
CA SER A 548 -35.63 -4.82 -6.08
C SER A 548 -36.53 -6.07 -6.13
N ARG A 549 -36.55 -6.81 -5.00
CA ARG A 549 -37.57 -7.76 -4.48
C ARG A 549 -36.97 -8.41 -3.21
N GLY A 550 -37.69 -8.66 -2.12
CA GLY A 550 -39.12 -8.45 -1.84
C GLY A 550 -39.63 -9.58 -0.93
N HIS A 551 -39.90 -9.29 0.35
CA HIS A 551 -40.28 -10.31 1.34
C HIS A 551 -41.65 -10.96 1.08
N SER A 552 -41.73 -12.29 1.22
CA SER A 552 -42.97 -13.03 1.52
C SER A 552 -42.64 -14.49 1.91
N ARG A 553 -43.26 -15.16 2.89
CA ARG A 553 -44.05 -14.78 4.10
C ARG A 553 -44.30 -16.07 4.94
N ARG A 554 -44.64 -15.91 6.23
CA ARG A 554 -45.07 -16.92 7.26
C ARG A 554 -43.89 -17.46 8.08
N GLN A 555 -43.97 -17.70 9.40
CA GLN A 555 -44.97 -17.48 10.50
C GLN A 555 -44.12 -17.47 11.82
N SER A 556 -44.51 -17.01 13.01
CA SER A 556 -45.82 -16.73 13.66
C SER A 556 -45.63 -15.77 14.87
N GLY A 557 -46.71 -15.11 15.33
CA GLY A 557 -46.80 -14.41 16.64
C GLY A 557 -45.98 -13.11 16.84
N GLU A 558 -46.25 -12.27 17.85
CA GLU A 558 -47.49 -12.04 18.61
C GLU A 558 -47.44 -10.68 19.38
N THR A 559 -48.44 -9.80 19.23
CA THR A 559 -48.55 -8.45 19.90
C THR A 559 -47.40 -7.46 19.59
N VAL A 560 -47.46 -6.13 19.80
CA VAL A 560 -48.26 -5.22 20.66
C VAL A 560 -48.81 -4.01 19.86
N ARG A 561 -49.82 -3.31 20.40
CA ARG A 561 -50.43 -2.09 19.83
C ARG A 561 -49.60 -0.81 20.07
N SER A 562 -49.57 0.08 19.08
CA SER A 562 -49.73 1.53 19.31
C SER A 562 -50.42 2.19 18.09
N ARG A 563 -51.11 3.32 18.29
CA ARG A 563 -51.85 4.08 17.25
C ARG A 563 -51.75 5.59 17.49
N LEU A 564 -50.99 6.30 16.66
CA LEU A 564 -51.08 7.74 16.36
C LEU A 564 -50.55 7.88 14.91
N ARG A 565 -51.21 8.42 13.86
CA ARG A 565 -52.37 9.30 13.58
C ARG A 565 -51.96 10.68 13.04
N ASN A 566 -52.20 10.85 11.74
CA ASN A 566 -52.34 12.10 10.93
C ASN A 566 -51.06 12.88 10.51
N GLY A 567 -51.16 13.56 9.35
CA GLY A 567 -50.11 14.36 8.67
C GLY A 567 -49.49 13.62 7.48
N SER A 568 -49.96 13.66 6.22
CA SER A 568 -50.66 14.66 5.39
C SER A 568 -49.75 15.73 4.76
N VAL A 569 -49.30 15.48 3.51
CA VAL A 569 -49.42 16.33 2.29
C VAL A 569 -48.62 15.68 1.14
N ASP A 570 -49.07 15.88 -0.11
CA ASP A 570 -48.63 15.15 -1.30
C ASP A 570 -47.51 15.83 -2.14
N CYS A 571 -47.01 15.06 -3.12
CA CYS A 571 -46.36 15.42 -4.41
C CYS A 571 -45.41 16.64 -4.52
N SER A 572 -44.17 16.50 -5.03
CA SER A 572 -43.75 15.95 -6.35
C SER A 572 -44.24 16.75 -7.57
N VAL A 573 -43.45 17.73 -8.03
CA VAL A 573 -43.42 18.19 -9.44
C VAL A 573 -41.99 18.47 -9.88
N PHE A 574 -41.53 17.76 -10.92
CA PHE A 574 -40.50 18.25 -11.85
C PHE A 574 -41.23 18.90 -13.04
N SER A 575 -40.78 20.08 -13.52
CA SER A 575 -40.54 20.37 -14.96
C SER A 575 -40.54 21.86 -15.32
N LEU A 576 -39.72 22.17 -16.34
CA LEU A 576 -39.79 23.30 -17.28
C LEU A 576 -39.90 24.73 -16.71
N VAL A 577 -38.79 25.46 -16.84
CA VAL A 577 -38.80 26.85 -17.32
C VAL A 577 -38.39 26.83 -18.80
N ARG A 578 -39.06 27.63 -19.63
CA ARG A 578 -38.60 28.04 -20.96
C ARG A 578 -38.55 29.58 -20.98
N ASP A 579 -37.67 30.13 -21.80
CA ASP A 579 -37.68 31.54 -22.15
C ASP A 579 -39.00 31.94 -22.83
N GLU A 580 -39.45 33.17 -22.59
CA GLU A 580 -39.82 34.12 -23.65
C GLU A 580 -39.42 35.54 -23.19
N ASN A 581 -39.18 36.44 -24.16
CA ASN A 581 -38.64 37.78 -23.92
C ASN A 581 -39.74 38.85 -23.96
N SER A 582 -39.85 39.66 -22.90
CA SER A 582 -40.18 41.11 -22.95
C SER A 582 -41.55 41.56 -23.53
N PRO A 583 -41.93 42.85 -23.42
CA PRO A 583 -41.61 43.84 -22.38
C PRO A 583 -42.88 44.47 -21.74
N ILE A 584 -42.72 45.09 -20.56
CA ILE A 584 -43.18 46.45 -20.19
C ILE A 584 -42.57 46.80 -18.82
#